data_AF-A0A376TLJ2-F1
#
_entry.id   AF-A0A376TLJ2-F1
#
_cell.length_a   1.000
_cell.length_b   1.000
_cell.length_c   1.000
_cell.angle_alpha   90.00
_cell.angle_beta   90.00
_cell.angle_gamma   90.00
#
_symmetry.space_group_name_H-M   'P 1'
#
loop_
_entity.id
_entity.type
_entity.pdbx_description
1 polymer ?
#
loop_
_entity_poly.entity_id
_entity_poly.type
_entity_poly.pdbx_seq_one_letter_code
_entity_poly.pdbx_strand_id
1 'polypeptide(L)'
;MLPELQPYTQERAEKLIDLLQSKGTTIARSHCNIEPVSGLKNLQNLQAVLARRQAGFECEIVAFPQHGLLLSKSEPLMREAMQAGAHYVGGLDPTSVDGAMEKSLDTMFQIALDYDKGVDIHLHETTPSGVAAINYMVETVEKTPQLKGKLTISHAFALATLNEQQVMRWRIGWRRSKFLSPRRCRLARCICRSNSCTTKA
;
A
#
# COMPACT_ATOMS: atom_id res chain seq x y z
N MET A 1 7.76 -15.70 -15.74
CA MET A 1 6.99 -14.44 -15.86
C MET A 1 7.59 -13.24 -15.10
N LEU A 2 7.67 -13.19 -13.77
CA LEU A 2 8.20 -11.97 -13.08
C LEU A 2 9.65 -11.60 -13.47
N PRO A 3 10.61 -12.54 -13.52
CA PRO A 3 11.98 -12.23 -13.96
C PRO A 3 12.07 -11.73 -15.40
N GLU A 4 11.21 -12.21 -16.29
CA GLU A 4 11.19 -11.81 -17.71
C GLU A 4 10.70 -10.37 -17.92
N LEU A 5 9.91 -9.84 -16.98
CA LEU A 5 9.37 -8.48 -17.07
C LEU A 5 10.28 -7.43 -16.45
N GLN A 6 11.22 -7.85 -15.60
CA GLN A 6 12.13 -6.98 -14.86
C GLN A 6 12.96 -6.02 -15.75
N PRO A 7 13.47 -6.42 -16.92
CA PRO A 7 14.21 -5.50 -17.80
C PRO A 7 13.37 -4.31 -18.28
N TYR A 8 12.04 -4.48 -18.37
CA TYR A 8 11.12 -3.45 -18.88
C TYR A 8 10.57 -2.54 -17.77
N THR A 9 10.94 -2.78 -16.50
CA THR A 9 10.37 -2.03 -15.36
C THR A 9 10.63 -0.54 -15.46
N GLN A 10 11.84 -0.12 -15.83
CA GLN A 10 12.18 1.31 -15.93
C GLN A 10 11.41 1.98 -17.08
N GLU A 11 11.46 1.39 -18.27
CA GLU A 11 10.75 1.90 -19.47
C GLU A 11 9.24 2.03 -19.23
N ARG A 12 8.63 1.03 -18.59
CA ARG A 12 7.18 1.05 -18.28
C ARG A 12 6.83 2.09 -17.22
N ALA A 13 7.63 2.20 -16.17
CA ALA A 13 7.43 3.22 -15.15
C ALA A 13 7.54 4.62 -15.76
N GLU A 14 8.52 4.86 -16.63
CA GLU A 14 8.68 6.11 -17.36
C GLU A 14 7.43 6.45 -18.19
N LYS A 15 7.00 5.53 -19.06
CA LYS A 15 5.81 5.72 -19.92
C LYS A 15 4.54 5.99 -19.10
N LEU A 16 4.41 5.35 -17.93
CA LEU A 16 3.25 5.56 -17.07
C LEU A 16 3.30 6.92 -16.37
N ILE A 17 4.48 7.38 -15.93
CA ILE A 17 4.65 8.72 -15.39
C ILE A 17 4.32 9.77 -16.46
N ASP A 18 4.79 9.59 -17.70
CA ASP A 18 4.48 10.49 -18.82
C ASP A 18 2.97 10.55 -19.08
N LEU A 19 2.29 9.40 -19.05
CA LEU A 19 0.84 9.34 -19.18
C LEU A 19 0.13 10.09 -18.04
N LEU A 20 0.55 9.89 -16.79
CA LEU A 20 -0.02 10.57 -15.63
C LEU A 20 0.14 12.09 -15.73
N GLN A 21 1.34 12.57 -16.06
CA GLN A 21 1.62 13.99 -16.25
C GLN A 21 0.85 14.59 -17.43
N SER A 22 0.69 13.83 -18.53
CA SER A 22 -0.14 14.26 -19.68
C SER A 22 -1.60 14.53 -19.31
N LYS A 23 -2.06 13.98 -18.17
CA LYS A 23 -3.41 14.18 -17.61
C LYS A 23 -3.42 15.09 -16.38
N GLY A 24 -2.34 15.82 -16.12
CA GLY A 24 -2.23 16.78 -15.02
C GLY A 24 -2.00 16.16 -13.64
N THR A 25 -1.69 14.86 -13.55
CA THR A 25 -1.32 14.23 -12.28
C THR A 25 0.10 14.61 -11.91
N THR A 26 0.26 15.28 -10.77
CA THR A 26 1.57 15.72 -10.26
C THR A 26 2.00 14.99 -8.98
N ILE A 27 1.09 14.22 -8.36
CA ILE A 27 1.39 13.42 -7.17
C ILE A 27 0.78 12.03 -7.33
N ALA A 28 1.59 11.00 -7.14
CA ALA A 28 1.15 9.62 -7.14
C ALA A 28 1.63 8.89 -5.88
N ARG A 29 0.88 7.88 -5.46
CA ARG A 29 1.38 6.86 -4.53
C ARG A 29 1.39 5.53 -5.25
N SER A 30 2.56 4.90 -5.32
CA SER A 30 2.76 3.62 -5.99
C SER A 30 3.12 2.53 -4.99
N HIS A 31 2.36 1.45 -5.02
CA HIS A 31 2.77 0.19 -4.41
C HIS A 31 3.90 -0.42 -5.24
N CYS A 32 4.96 -0.87 -4.58
CA CYS A 32 6.13 -1.48 -5.20
C CYS A 32 6.31 -2.87 -4.59
N ASN A 33 6.26 -3.90 -5.44
CA ASN A 33 6.29 -5.28 -4.97
C ASN A 33 7.66 -5.63 -4.37
N ILE A 34 7.63 -6.04 -3.10
CA ILE A 34 8.77 -6.56 -2.34
C ILE A 34 8.46 -8.02 -1.99
N GLU A 35 9.22 -8.93 -2.59
CA GLU A 35 9.01 -10.37 -2.42
C GLU A 35 10.31 -11.14 -2.79
N PRO A 36 10.45 -12.41 -2.40
CA PRO A 36 11.73 -13.15 -2.49
C PRO A 36 12.33 -13.26 -3.90
N VAL A 37 11.54 -13.28 -4.96
CA VAL A 37 12.03 -13.43 -6.34
C VAL A 37 12.70 -12.13 -6.83
N SER A 38 12.07 -10.98 -6.59
CA SER A 38 12.55 -9.67 -7.05
C SER A 38 13.46 -8.99 -6.03
N GLY A 39 13.36 -9.35 -4.75
CA GLY A 39 13.98 -8.64 -3.65
C GLY A 39 13.63 -7.14 -3.70
N LEU A 40 14.65 -6.28 -3.63
CA LEU A 40 14.51 -4.82 -3.73
C LEU A 40 14.67 -4.26 -5.14
N LYS A 41 14.90 -5.09 -6.16
CA LYS A 41 15.23 -4.60 -7.52
C LYS A 41 14.15 -3.71 -8.11
N ASN A 42 12.87 -4.01 -7.83
CA ASN A 42 11.75 -3.18 -8.29
C ASN A 42 11.75 -1.80 -7.63
N LEU A 43 12.07 -1.73 -6.34
CA LEU A 43 12.20 -0.48 -5.59
C LEU A 43 13.34 0.37 -6.15
N GLN A 44 14.52 -0.24 -6.33
CA GLN A 44 15.69 0.42 -6.89
C GLN A 44 15.43 0.97 -8.30
N ASN A 45 14.78 0.18 -9.16
CA ASN A 45 14.41 0.62 -10.50
C ASN A 45 13.43 1.80 -10.47
N LEU A 46 12.40 1.74 -9.62
CA LEU A 46 11.43 2.83 -9.48
C LEU A 46 12.11 4.10 -8.95
N GLN A 47 12.96 3.99 -7.93
CA GLN A 47 13.73 5.11 -7.39
C GLN A 47 14.66 5.72 -8.44
N ALA A 48 15.34 4.89 -9.24
CA ALA A 48 16.19 5.37 -10.34
C ALA A 48 15.40 6.15 -11.39
N VAL A 49 14.19 5.68 -11.76
CA VAL A 49 13.29 6.41 -12.67
C VAL A 49 12.86 7.74 -12.05
N LEU A 50 12.42 7.74 -10.80
CA LEU A 50 11.98 8.95 -10.11
C LEU A 50 13.10 9.98 -9.95
N ALA A 51 14.34 9.54 -9.69
CA ALA A 51 15.51 10.42 -9.58
C ALA A 51 15.89 11.12 -10.90
N ARG A 52 15.56 10.54 -12.06
CA ARG A 52 15.81 11.14 -13.38
C ARG A 52 14.75 12.16 -13.79
N ARG A 53 13.61 12.22 -13.09
CA ARG A 53 12.49 13.08 -13.48
C ARG A 53 12.70 14.51 -12.98
N GLN A 54 12.36 15.47 -13.83
CA GLN A 54 12.41 16.90 -13.51
C GLN A 54 11.36 17.28 -12.45
N ALA A 55 11.55 18.45 -11.83
CA ALA A 55 10.60 19.01 -10.87
C ALA A 55 9.18 19.06 -11.46
N GLY A 56 8.19 18.55 -10.71
CA GLY A 56 6.78 18.57 -11.11
C GLY A 56 6.03 17.24 -10.98
N PHE A 57 6.71 16.15 -10.61
CA PHE A 57 6.06 14.88 -10.26
C PHE A 57 6.63 14.33 -8.94
N GLU A 58 5.77 14.18 -7.94
CA GLU A 58 6.10 13.58 -6.66
C GLU A 58 5.50 12.17 -6.59
N CYS A 59 6.30 11.19 -6.17
CA CYS A 59 5.82 9.83 -5.99
C CYS A 59 6.18 9.28 -4.61
N GLU A 60 5.14 8.96 -3.84
CA GLU A 60 5.27 8.18 -2.61
C GLU A 60 5.32 6.69 -2.95
N ILE A 61 6.19 5.93 -2.29
CA ILE A 61 6.39 4.50 -2.53
C ILE A 61 5.93 3.70 -1.32
N VAL A 62 5.03 2.75 -1.54
CA VAL A 62 4.62 1.76 -0.55
C VAL A 62 5.40 0.46 -0.82
N ALA A 63 6.20 -0.01 0.15
CA ALA A 63 6.76 -1.36 0.06
C ALA A 63 5.62 -2.36 0.23
N PHE A 64 5.39 -3.25 -0.74
CA PHE A 64 4.16 -4.02 -0.81
C PHE A 64 4.42 -5.53 -0.95
N PRO A 65 4.01 -6.35 0.03
CA PRO A 65 4.17 -7.80 -0.02
C PRO A 65 3.02 -8.44 -0.80
N GLN A 66 3.10 -8.42 -2.14
CA GLN A 66 2.07 -8.89 -3.07
C GLN A 66 1.65 -10.36 -2.88
N HIS A 67 2.49 -11.19 -2.27
CA HIS A 67 2.22 -12.60 -1.98
C HIS A 67 1.98 -12.87 -0.49
N GLY A 68 1.57 -11.85 0.27
CA GLY A 68 1.38 -11.91 1.72
C GLY A 68 2.66 -11.64 2.51
N LEU A 69 2.55 -10.96 3.65
CA LEU A 69 3.71 -10.61 4.47
C LEU A 69 4.31 -11.85 5.14
N LEU A 70 3.44 -12.68 5.71
CA LEU A 70 3.80 -13.90 6.43
C LEU A 70 3.94 -15.08 5.49
N LEU A 71 3.00 -15.24 4.55
CA LEU A 71 2.97 -16.36 3.61
C LEU A 71 4.28 -16.43 2.79
N SER A 72 4.71 -15.28 2.26
CA SER A 72 5.95 -15.20 1.48
C SER A 72 7.21 -14.97 2.31
N LYS A 73 7.08 -14.89 3.64
CA LYS A 73 8.18 -14.58 4.58
C LYS A 73 8.93 -13.29 4.20
N SER A 74 8.19 -12.28 3.75
CA SER A 74 8.77 -11.04 3.21
C SER A 74 9.12 -10.00 4.28
N GLU A 75 8.88 -10.26 5.57
CA GLU A 75 9.17 -9.32 6.65
C GLU A 75 10.61 -8.75 6.59
N PRO A 76 11.69 -9.55 6.46
CA PRO A 76 13.04 -9.01 6.39
C PRO A 76 13.24 -8.07 5.19
N LEU A 77 12.74 -8.46 4.01
CA LEU A 77 12.80 -7.65 2.80
C LEU A 77 12.00 -6.35 2.92
N MET A 78 10.86 -6.38 3.62
CA MET A 78 10.06 -5.19 3.89
C MET A 78 10.82 -4.20 4.78
N ARG A 79 11.56 -4.70 5.79
CA ARG A 79 12.43 -3.88 6.63
C ARG A 79 13.59 -3.29 5.83
N GLU A 80 14.22 -4.08 4.96
CA GLU A 80 15.25 -3.57 4.05
C GLU A 80 14.69 -2.50 3.09
N ALA A 81 13.47 -2.67 2.60
CA ALA A 81 12.80 -1.67 1.75
C ALA A 81 12.55 -0.35 2.50
N MET A 82 12.20 -0.40 3.79
CA MET A 82 12.10 0.80 4.63
C MET A 82 13.44 1.51 4.79
N GLN A 83 14.52 0.76 5.06
CA GLN A 83 15.88 1.30 5.14
C GLN A 83 16.32 1.93 3.82
N ALA A 84 15.93 1.32 2.69
CA ALA A 84 16.20 1.81 1.35
C ALA A 84 15.36 3.03 0.94
N GLY A 85 14.49 3.56 1.83
CA GLY A 85 13.77 4.81 1.60
C GLY A 85 12.36 4.66 1.04
N ALA A 86 11.72 3.50 1.21
CA ALA A 86 10.27 3.42 1.02
C ALA A 86 9.53 4.32 2.04
N HIS A 87 8.38 4.86 1.62
CA HIS A 87 7.66 5.91 2.37
C HIS A 87 6.55 5.32 3.27
N TYR A 88 5.97 4.19 2.86
CA TYR A 88 4.88 3.51 3.55
C TYR A 88 5.11 2.00 3.58
N VAL A 89 4.62 1.36 4.64
CA VAL A 89 4.55 -0.10 4.78
C VAL A 89 3.21 -0.58 4.22
N GLY A 90 3.24 -1.57 3.34
CA GLY A 90 2.05 -2.21 2.81
C GLY A 90 1.79 -3.57 3.46
N GLY A 91 0.58 -4.07 3.19
CA GLY A 91 0.14 -5.42 3.52
C GLY A 91 -0.93 -5.87 2.53
N LEU A 92 -1.25 -7.17 2.50
CA LEU A 92 -2.26 -7.73 1.62
C LEU A 92 -3.07 -8.77 2.37
N ASP A 93 -4.39 -8.58 2.40
CA ASP A 93 -5.40 -9.58 2.81
C ASP A 93 -4.92 -10.51 3.96
N PRO A 94 -4.87 -9.96 5.20
CA PRO A 94 -4.17 -10.59 6.32
C PRO A 94 -4.80 -11.91 6.77
N THR A 95 -6.07 -12.17 6.44
CA THR A 95 -6.75 -13.43 6.71
C THR A 95 -6.62 -14.39 5.54
N SER A 96 -7.00 -13.95 4.34
CA SER A 96 -7.17 -14.87 3.20
C SER A 96 -5.85 -15.23 2.51
N VAL A 97 -4.86 -14.34 2.54
CA VAL A 97 -3.52 -14.60 1.99
C VAL A 97 -2.57 -15.06 3.10
N ASP A 98 -2.48 -14.31 4.20
CA ASP A 98 -1.51 -14.64 5.26
C ASP A 98 -1.98 -15.72 6.23
N GLY A 99 -3.28 -16.05 6.27
CA GLY A 99 -3.84 -17.09 7.13
C GLY A 99 -3.81 -16.77 8.64
N ALA A 100 -3.26 -15.62 9.03
CA ALA A 100 -3.05 -15.23 10.42
C ALA A 100 -3.23 -13.70 10.57
N MET A 101 -4.50 -13.28 10.61
CA MET A 101 -4.92 -11.87 10.53
C MET A 101 -4.19 -10.95 11.51
N GLU A 102 -4.29 -11.24 12.81
CA GLU A 102 -3.72 -10.40 13.88
C GLU A 102 -2.20 -10.33 13.74
N LYS A 103 -1.54 -11.50 13.58
CA LYS A 103 -0.08 -11.57 13.42
C LYS A 103 0.41 -10.80 12.19
N SER A 104 -0.31 -10.86 11.06
CA SER A 104 0.08 -10.13 9.84
C SER A 104 -0.04 -8.62 10.06
N LEU A 105 -1.15 -8.17 10.64
CA LEU A 105 -1.39 -6.76 10.94
C LEU A 105 -0.41 -6.21 11.98
N ASP A 106 -0.14 -6.96 13.05
CA ASP A 106 0.83 -6.58 14.08
C ASP A 106 2.24 -6.45 13.51
N THR A 107 2.66 -7.40 12.66
CA THR A 107 3.96 -7.34 12.01
C THR A 107 4.07 -6.11 11.12
N MET A 108 3.03 -5.83 10.31
CA MET A 108 2.97 -4.65 9.46
C MET A 108 3.05 -3.35 10.26
N PHE A 109 2.27 -3.23 11.34
CA PHE A 109 2.30 -2.06 12.22
C PHE A 109 3.63 -1.91 12.95
N GLN A 110 4.24 -3.00 13.40
CA GLN A 110 5.54 -2.97 14.04
C GLN A 110 6.62 -2.42 13.11
N ILE A 111 6.65 -2.87 11.84
CA ILE A 111 7.57 -2.29 10.84
C ILE A 111 7.29 -0.78 10.69
N ALA A 112 6.03 -0.36 10.62
CA ALA A 112 5.70 1.05 10.48
C ALA A 112 6.19 1.89 11.68
N LEU A 113 6.06 1.35 12.89
CA LEU A 113 6.55 1.98 14.12
C LEU A 113 8.08 2.06 14.16
N ASP A 114 8.76 0.96 13.83
CA ASP A 114 10.23 0.88 13.88
C ASP A 114 10.91 1.92 12.96
N TYR A 115 10.25 2.30 11.86
CA TYR A 115 10.76 3.25 10.87
C TYR A 115 10.03 4.60 10.85
N ASP A 116 9.12 4.84 11.80
CA ASP A 116 8.24 6.02 11.87
C ASP A 116 7.48 6.35 10.55
N LYS A 117 7.05 5.30 9.83
CA LYS A 117 6.35 5.40 8.55
C LYS A 117 4.84 5.18 8.68
N GLY A 118 4.13 5.53 7.61
CA GLY A 118 2.71 5.21 7.50
C GLY A 118 2.45 3.83 6.93
N VAL A 119 1.19 3.41 6.97
CA VAL A 119 0.70 2.15 6.43
C VAL A 119 -0.27 2.42 5.27
N ASP A 120 -0.15 1.63 4.21
CA ASP A 120 -1.10 1.58 3.09
C ASP A 120 -1.35 0.12 2.67
N ILE A 121 -2.38 -0.49 3.27
CA ILE A 121 -2.72 -1.91 3.11
C ILE A 121 -3.74 -2.12 1.99
N HIS A 122 -3.55 -3.14 1.16
CA HIS A 122 -4.62 -3.63 0.28
C HIS A 122 -5.51 -4.61 1.03
N LEU A 123 -6.79 -4.26 1.16
CA LEU A 123 -7.80 -5.11 1.78
C LEU A 123 -8.96 -5.34 0.81
N HIS A 124 -8.92 -6.49 0.15
CA HIS A 124 -9.98 -6.97 -0.75
C HIS A 124 -10.97 -7.89 -0.01
N GLU A 125 -10.60 -8.36 1.18
CA GLU A 125 -11.49 -9.15 2.01
C GLU A 125 -12.84 -8.45 2.26
N THR A 126 -13.91 -9.21 2.10
CA THR A 126 -15.29 -8.78 2.34
C THR A 126 -15.77 -9.29 3.71
N THR A 127 -17.08 -9.32 3.98
CA THR A 127 -17.60 -9.82 5.26
C THR A 127 -17.52 -11.36 5.33
N PRO A 128 -17.11 -11.95 6.48
CA PRO A 128 -16.84 -11.29 7.77
C PRO A 128 -15.39 -10.86 8.01
N SER A 129 -14.42 -11.42 7.27
CA SER A 129 -12.99 -11.27 7.60
C SER A 129 -12.46 -9.84 7.40
N GLY A 130 -12.86 -9.15 6.33
CA GLY A 130 -12.46 -7.77 6.08
C GLY A 130 -13.02 -6.79 7.13
N VAL A 131 -14.22 -7.05 7.65
CA VAL A 131 -14.79 -6.25 8.76
C VAL A 131 -13.98 -6.46 10.04
N ALA A 132 -13.60 -7.71 10.33
CA ALA A 132 -12.76 -8.04 11.48
C ALA A 132 -11.37 -7.35 11.37
N ALA A 133 -10.74 -7.43 10.19
CA ALA A 133 -9.46 -6.79 9.94
C ALA A 133 -9.52 -5.26 10.11
N ILE A 134 -10.58 -4.61 9.60
CA ILE A 134 -10.74 -3.16 9.77
C ILE A 134 -10.94 -2.79 11.24
N ASN A 135 -11.78 -3.51 11.98
CA ASN A 135 -11.96 -3.25 13.42
C ASN A 135 -10.63 -3.38 14.16
N TYR A 136 -9.87 -4.46 13.91
CA TYR A 136 -8.57 -4.68 14.53
C TYR A 136 -7.59 -3.53 14.24
N MET A 137 -7.50 -3.11 12.98
CA MET A 137 -6.64 -1.99 12.60
C MET A 137 -7.05 -0.67 13.25
N VAL A 138 -8.35 -0.37 13.32
CA VAL A 138 -8.86 0.84 13.97
C VAL A 138 -8.53 0.83 15.47
N GLU A 139 -8.80 -0.27 16.17
CA GLU A 139 -8.47 -0.40 17.59
C GLU A 139 -6.97 -0.26 17.85
N THR A 140 -6.13 -0.83 16.99
CA THR A 140 -4.68 -0.72 17.07
C THR A 140 -4.23 0.74 16.92
N VAL A 141 -4.75 1.46 15.93
CA VAL A 141 -4.45 2.88 15.72
C VAL A 141 -4.96 3.76 16.87
N GLU A 142 -6.10 3.44 17.46
CA GLU A 142 -6.64 4.17 18.62
C GLU A 142 -5.73 4.03 19.85
N LYS A 143 -5.23 2.82 20.10
CA LYS A 143 -4.33 2.46 21.20
C LYS A 143 -2.88 2.95 21.00
N THR A 144 -2.47 3.22 19.76
CA THR A 144 -1.09 3.59 19.41
C THR A 144 -1.02 5.00 18.81
N PRO A 145 -0.75 6.06 19.62
CA PRO A 145 -0.76 7.44 19.17
C PRO A 145 0.11 7.75 17.94
N GLN A 146 1.24 7.06 17.79
CA GLN A 146 2.18 7.22 16.67
C GLN A 146 1.57 6.85 15.31
N LEU A 147 0.56 5.97 15.30
CA LEU A 147 -0.12 5.51 14.08
C LEU A 147 -1.34 6.37 13.72
N LYS A 148 -1.74 7.31 14.58
CA LYS A 148 -2.89 8.19 14.32
C LYS A 148 -2.67 9.04 13.08
N GLY A 149 -3.60 8.93 12.13
CA GLY A 149 -3.52 9.60 10.83
C GLY A 149 -2.46 9.05 9.88
N LYS A 150 -1.85 7.91 10.20
CA LYS A 150 -0.85 7.24 9.36
C LYS A 150 -1.34 5.94 8.71
N LEU A 151 -2.60 5.54 8.90
CA LEU A 151 -3.19 4.34 8.27
C LEU A 151 -4.04 4.70 7.05
N THR A 152 -3.77 4.04 5.91
CA THR A 152 -4.60 4.04 4.70
C THR A 152 -5.04 2.61 4.40
N ILE A 153 -6.32 2.41 4.11
CA ILE A 153 -6.88 1.11 3.69
C ILE A 153 -7.33 1.25 2.23
N SER A 154 -6.62 0.58 1.33
CA SER A 154 -6.92 0.54 -0.10
C SER A 154 -7.94 -0.56 -0.40
N HIS A 155 -8.84 -0.28 -1.36
CA HIS A 155 -10.01 -1.10 -1.75
C HIS A 155 -11.13 -1.16 -0.71
N ALA A 156 -10.84 -1.69 0.49
CA ALA A 156 -11.78 -1.78 1.61
C ALA A 156 -13.16 -2.33 1.22
N PHE A 157 -13.21 -3.42 0.42
CA PHE A 157 -14.47 -3.94 -0.14
C PHE A 157 -15.50 -4.33 0.93
N ALA A 158 -15.05 -4.71 2.13
CA ALA A 158 -15.92 -4.92 3.28
C ALA A 158 -16.85 -3.73 3.59
N LEU A 159 -16.45 -2.48 3.34
CA LEU A 159 -17.28 -1.29 3.55
C LEU A 159 -18.60 -1.34 2.77
N ALA A 160 -18.58 -1.88 1.55
CA ALA A 160 -19.77 -1.99 0.71
C ALA A 160 -20.79 -3.01 1.24
N THR A 161 -20.37 -3.86 2.18
CA THR A 161 -21.22 -4.91 2.76
C THR A 161 -21.82 -4.52 4.12
N LEU A 162 -21.50 -3.33 4.63
CA LEU A 162 -21.95 -2.86 5.94
C LEU A 162 -23.32 -2.18 5.88
N ASN A 163 -24.10 -2.34 6.94
CA ASN A 163 -25.31 -1.53 7.16
C ASN A 163 -24.98 -0.16 7.81
N GLU A 164 -25.94 0.75 7.80
CA GLU A 164 -25.75 2.13 8.33
C GLU A 164 -25.26 2.16 9.78
N GLN A 165 -25.78 1.28 10.64
CA GLN A 165 -25.36 1.23 12.05
C GLN A 165 -23.88 0.84 12.19
N GLN A 166 -23.42 -0.13 11.39
CA GLN A 166 -22.03 -0.57 11.37
C GLN A 166 -21.10 0.53 10.84
N VAL A 167 -21.51 1.25 9.79
CA VAL A 167 -20.74 2.40 9.26
C VAL A 167 -20.66 3.54 10.27
N MET A 168 -21.77 3.85 10.96
CA MET A 168 -21.80 4.93 11.96
C MET A 168 -20.86 4.67 13.14
N ARG A 169 -20.70 3.40 13.56
CA ARG A 169 -19.72 3.02 14.58
C ARG A 169 -18.29 3.40 14.18
N TRP A 170 -17.91 3.19 12.91
CA TRP A 170 -16.58 3.55 12.42
C TRP A 170 -16.41 5.07 12.29
N ARG A 171 -17.48 5.81 12.02
CA ARG A 171 -17.43 7.27 11.90
C ARG A 171 -16.99 7.99 13.18
N ILE A 172 -17.09 7.34 14.34
CA ILE A 172 -16.68 7.89 15.64
C ILE A 172 -15.17 7.73 15.83
N GLY A 173 -14.59 6.57 15.51
CA GLY A 173 -13.14 6.31 15.61
C GLY A 173 -12.28 7.03 14.56
N TRP A 174 -12.84 7.30 13.37
CA TRP A 174 -12.10 7.92 12.25
C TRP A 174 -12.05 9.46 12.27
N ARG A 175 -12.66 10.14 13.25
CA ARG A 175 -12.69 11.61 13.27
C ARG A 175 -11.33 12.21 13.62
N ARG A 176 -10.88 13.12 12.73
CA ARG A 176 -9.67 13.96 12.73
C ARG A 176 -8.37 13.32 12.22
N SER A 177 -8.37 12.97 10.94
CA SER A 177 -7.21 13.24 10.08
C SER A 177 -7.65 14.22 9.02
N LYS A 178 -7.01 15.40 8.95
CA LYS A 178 -7.35 16.45 7.98
C LYS A 178 -7.34 15.84 6.57
N PHE A 179 -8.50 15.83 5.92
CA PHE A 179 -8.57 15.67 4.46
C PHE A 179 -7.70 16.77 3.86
N LEU A 180 -6.62 16.39 3.18
CA LEU A 180 -5.70 17.33 2.57
C LEU A 180 -6.43 18.22 1.53
N SER A 181 -6.07 19.50 1.57
CA SER A 181 -6.43 20.63 0.70
C SER A 181 -7.11 20.33 -0.65
N PRO A 182 -8.13 21.12 -1.08
CA PRO A 182 -8.93 20.88 -2.30
C PRO A 182 -8.19 21.07 -3.65
N ARG A 183 -6.87 21.30 -3.68
CA ARG A 183 -6.15 21.71 -4.90
C ARG A 183 -5.14 20.69 -5.43
N ARG A 184 -5.22 19.40 -5.06
CA ARG A 184 -4.24 18.39 -5.53
C ARG A 184 -4.94 17.10 -5.95
N CYS A 185 -4.89 16.79 -7.24
CA CYS A 185 -5.41 15.53 -7.77
C CYS A 185 -4.46 14.40 -7.33
N ARG A 186 -4.90 13.53 -6.42
CA ARG A 186 -4.16 12.34 -5.98
C ARG A 186 -4.70 11.12 -6.73
N LEU A 187 -3.82 10.41 -7.42
CA LEU A 187 -4.14 9.10 -7.99
C LEU A 187 -3.26 8.04 -7.29
N ALA A 188 -3.88 7.08 -6.61
CA ALA A 188 -3.21 5.87 -6.17
C ALA A 188 -3.28 4.87 -7.33
N ARG A 189 -2.19 4.73 -8.09
CA ARG A 189 -2.04 3.67 -9.09
C ARG A 189 -0.67 3.05 -8.93
N CYS A 190 -0.63 1.73 -8.97
CA CYS A 190 0.59 0.95 -8.92
C CYS A 190 1.37 1.15 -10.22
N ILE A 191 2.50 1.84 -10.15
CA ILE A 191 3.34 2.20 -11.30
C ILE A 191 4.13 1.00 -11.82
N CYS A 192 4.29 -0.03 -11.00
CA CYS A 192 5.11 -1.22 -11.30
C CYS A 192 4.30 -2.51 -11.53
N ARG A 193 3.00 -2.45 -11.84
CA ARG A 193 2.23 -3.68 -12.12
C ARG A 193 2.76 -4.40 -13.37
N SER A 194 3.30 -5.60 -13.19
CA SER A 194 3.31 -6.64 -14.21
C SER A 194 1.86 -7.08 -14.47
N ASN A 195 1.45 -7.17 -15.73
CA ASN A 195 0.11 -7.61 -16.12
C ASN A 195 -0.25 -8.97 -15.50
N SER A 196 -1.11 -8.98 -14.49
CA SER A 196 -1.88 -10.16 -14.06
C SER A 196 -3.22 -9.81 -13.41
N CYS A 197 -3.82 -8.67 -13.79
CA CYS A 197 -5.22 -8.37 -13.44
C CYS A 197 -5.95 -7.86 -14.68
N THR A 198 -6.12 -8.73 -15.67
CA THR A 198 -7.18 -8.59 -16.66
C THR A 198 -8.22 -9.67 -16.40
N THR A 199 -9.46 -9.20 -16.28
CA THR A 199 -10.73 -9.94 -16.43
C THR A 199 -11.03 -11.05 -15.42
N LYS A 200 -11.95 -10.77 -14.49
CA LYS A 200 -13.19 -11.56 -14.31
C LYS A 200 -14.24 -10.75 -13.51
N ALA A 201 -15.40 -10.64 -14.15
CA ALA A 201 -16.67 -9.98 -13.77
C ALA A 201 -16.67 -8.46 -13.72
#